data_AF-A0A0Q9MP10-F1
#
_entry.id   AF-A0A0Q9MP10-F1
#
_cell.length_a   1.000
_cell.length_b   1.000
_cell.length_c   1.000
_cell.angle_alpha   90.00
_cell.angle_beta   90.00
_cell.angle_gamma   90.00
#
_symmetry.space_group_name_H-M   'P 1'
#
loop_
_entity.id
_entity.type
_entity.pdbx_description
1 polymer ?
#
loop_
_entity_poly.entity_id
_entity_poly.type
_entity_poly.pdbx_seq_one_letter_code
_entity_poly.pdbx_strand_id
1 'polypeptide(L)'
;MDDQARIHPAPPESFVYLPTGSTLISNPMDLKGYSRCRIYVQANVAGSIDVTISGAPNESGLYTDELSVNAVKTGINGTTSYVLDNVSRFVKVKCANLSGKWTIWVVPIW
;
A
#
# COMPACT_ATOMS: atom_id res chain seq x y z
N MET A 1 -37.44 11.11 -19.19
CA MET A 1 -36.35 12.10 -19.23
C MET A 1 -35.22 11.48 -18.44
N ASP A 2 -34.40 10.70 -19.15
CA ASP A 2 -33.29 9.94 -18.61
C ASP A 2 -32.21 10.88 -18.10
N ASP A 3 -32.18 11.11 -16.79
CA ASP A 3 -30.99 11.65 -16.14
C ASP A 3 -30.15 10.46 -15.68
N GLN A 4 -29.51 9.81 -16.67
CA GLN A 4 -28.37 8.93 -16.46
C GLN A 4 -27.24 9.80 -15.91
N ALA A 5 -27.34 10.17 -14.63
CA ALA A 5 -26.21 10.48 -13.81
C ALA A 5 -25.28 9.29 -13.96
N ARG A 6 -24.29 9.42 -14.86
CA ARG A 6 -23.19 8.48 -14.99
C ARG A 6 -22.72 8.23 -13.58
N ILE A 7 -23.01 7.04 -13.07
CA ILE A 7 -22.46 6.51 -11.83
C ILE A 7 -20.98 6.33 -12.15
N HIS A 8 -20.24 7.43 -12.16
CA HIS A 8 -18.80 7.38 -12.09
C HIS A 8 -18.53 6.65 -10.78
N PRO A 9 -17.90 5.47 -10.81
CA PRO A 9 -17.52 4.82 -9.57
C PRO A 9 -16.74 5.83 -8.75
N ALA A 10 -17.02 5.88 -7.45
CA ALA A 10 -16.28 6.73 -6.54
C ALA A 10 -14.77 6.53 -6.80
N PRO A 11 -13.97 7.60 -6.82
CA PRO A 11 -12.53 7.47 -6.98
C PRO A 11 -12.01 6.45 -5.96
N PRO A 12 -11.05 5.60 -6.33
CA PRO A 12 -10.52 4.62 -5.40
C PRO A 12 -10.03 5.33 -4.14
N GLU A 13 -10.34 4.75 -2.99
CA GLU A 13 -9.80 5.24 -1.73
C GLU A 13 -8.27 5.21 -1.81
N SER A 14 -7.59 6.14 -1.15
CA SER A 14 -6.13 6.16 -1.13
C SER A 14 -5.64 6.40 0.28
N PHE A 15 -4.76 5.52 0.75
CA PHE A 15 -4.18 5.61 2.09
C PHE A 15 -2.77 6.18 2.00
N VAL A 16 -2.50 7.21 2.79
CA VAL A 16 -1.18 7.84 2.87
C VAL A 16 -0.49 7.38 4.14
N TYR A 17 0.76 6.95 4.00
CA TYR A 17 1.61 6.57 5.10
C TYR A 17 2.96 7.28 5.02
N LEU A 18 3.37 7.87 6.13
CA LEU A 18 4.60 8.66 6.26
C LEU A 18 5.54 7.94 7.21
N PRO A 19 6.43 7.06 6.71
CA PRO A 19 7.35 6.34 7.57
C PRO A 19 8.42 7.27 8.15
N THR A 20 8.62 7.11 9.45
CA THR A 20 9.65 7.76 10.26
C THR A 20 10.24 6.72 11.21
N GLY A 21 11.27 7.07 11.99
CA GLY A 21 11.82 6.15 13.00
C GLY A 21 10.79 5.64 14.01
N SER A 22 9.74 6.40 14.31
CA SER A 22 8.64 6.00 15.22
C SER A 22 7.44 5.39 14.50
N THR A 23 7.34 5.56 13.18
CA THR A 23 6.26 5.04 12.34
C THR A 23 6.84 4.10 11.30
N LEU A 24 7.47 3.00 11.71
CA LEU A 24 7.97 1.95 10.80
C LEU A 24 6.91 0.92 10.41
N ILE A 25 5.76 0.93 11.08
CA ILE A 25 4.61 0.08 10.74
C ILE A 25 3.37 0.98 10.67
N SER A 26 2.59 0.86 9.60
CA SER A 26 1.33 1.59 9.45
C SER A 26 0.23 0.98 10.32
N ASN A 27 -0.84 1.76 10.54
CA ASN A 27 -2.12 1.17 10.92
C ASN A 27 -2.67 0.29 9.76
N PRO A 28 -3.52 -0.70 10.06
CA PRO A 28 -4.28 -1.41 9.04
C PRO A 28 -5.09 -0.44 8.16
N MET A 29 -5.00 -0.62 6.84
CA MET A 29 -5.75 0.12 5.84
C MET A 29 -6.84 -0.78 5.27
N ASP A 30 -8.11 -0.34 5.27
CA ASP A 30 -9.26 -1.12 4.79
C ASP A 30 -9.39 -0.97 3.27
N LEU A 31 -9.21 -2.05 2.52
CA LEU A 31 -9.36 -2.15 1.08
C LEU A 31 -10.68 -2.86 0.70
N LYS A 32 -11.72 -2.74 1.54
CA LYS A 32 -13.02 -3.42 1.34
C LYS A 32 -13.50 -3.36 -0.11
N GLY A 33 -13.65 -4.54 -0.72
CA GLY A 33 -14.17 -4.70 -2.08
C GLY A 33 -13.12 -4.69 -3.18
N TYR A 34 -11.83 -4.53 -2.83
CA TYR A 34 -10.72 -4.57 -3.78
C TYR A 34 -9.85 -5.80 -3.52
N SER A 35 -9.47 -6.50 -4.59
CA SER A 35 -8.50 -7.60 -4.55
C SER A 35 -7.12 -7.19 -5.07
N ARG A 36 -6.96 -5.92 -5.46
CA ARG A 36 -5.70 -5.35 -5.95
C ARG A 36 -5.46 -3.95 -5.39
N CYS A 37 -4.20 -3.57 -5.26
CA CYS A 37 -3.82 -2.19 -4.98
C CYS A 37 -2.50 -1.83 -5.66
N ARG A 38 -2.30 -0.54 -5.94
CA ARG A 38 -1.01 0.00 -6.34
C ARG A 38 -0.36 0.66 -5.13
N ILE A 39 0.91 0.31 -4.92
CA ILE A 39 1.77 0.94 -3.93
C ILE A 39 2.65 1.94 -4.66
N TYR A 40 2.62 3.18 -4.23
CA TYR A 40 3.58 4.20 -4.61
C TYR A 40 4.52 4.43 -3.43
N VAL A 41 5.83 4.46 -3.70
CA VAL A 41 6.86 4.76 -2.71
C VAL A 41 7.62 5.97 -3.24
N GLN A 42 7.48 7.12 -2.60
CA GLN A 42 8.06 8.38 -3.04
C GLN A 42 9.13 8.87 -2.07
N ALA A 43 10.32 9.14 -2.60
CA ALA A 43 11.38 9.81 -1.86
C ALA A 43 11.12 11.32 -1.84
N ASN A 44 11.08 11.92 -0.66
CA ASN A 44 10.99 13.38 -0.49
C ASN A 44 12.37 14.03 -0.35
N VAL A 45 13.36 13.23 0.07
CA VAL A 45 14.79 13.56 0.09
C VAL A 45 15.59 12.30 -0.24
N ALA A 46 16.86 12.45 -0.62
CA ALA A 46 17.73 11.30 -0.86
C ALA A 46 17.79 10.36 0.36
N GLY A 47 17.73 9.05 0.11
CA GLY A 47 17.71 8.03 1.15
C GLY A 47 17.50 6.64 0.57
N SER A 48 17.29 5.67 1.46
CA SER A 48 16.95 4.29 1.14
C SER A 48 15.78 3.83 2.00
N ILE A 49 14.96 2.93 1.49
CA ILE A 49 13.89 2.28 2.24
C ILE A 49 13.65 0.85 1.73
N ASP A 50 13.36 -0.05 2.66
CA ASP A 50 12.78 -1.35 2.38
C ASP A 50 11.31 -1.32 2.77
N VAL A 51 10.44 -1.83 1.90
CA VAL A 51 8.99 -1.84 2.08
C VAL A 51 8.48 -3.26 1.97
N THR A 52 7.74 -3.69 3.00
CA THR A 52 7.01 -4.95 3.04
C THR A 52 5.53 -4.69 3.27
N ILE A 53 4.68 -5.23 2.42
CA ILE A 53 3.23 -5.20 2.56
C ILE A 53 2.75 -6.56 3.07
N SER A 54 1.84 -6.54 4.04
CA SER A 54 1.26 -7.76 4.62
C SER A 54 -0.21 -7.54 5.01
N GLY A 55 -0.98 -8.62 5.17
CA GLY A 55 -2.32 -8.55 5.76
C GLY A 55 -2.32 -8.07 7.22
N ALA A 56 -3.47 -7.59 7.72
CA ALA A 56 -3.61 -7.15 9.11
C ALA A 56 -3.88 -8.31 10.10
N PRO A 57 -3.41 -8.22 11.37
CA PRO A 57 -3.42 -9.33 12.32
C PRO A 57 -4.80 -9.83 12.78
N ASN A 58 -5.89 -9.12 12.45
CA ASN A 58 -7.27 -9.59 12.70
C ASN A 58 -7.74 -10.64 11.68
N GLU A 59 -6.93 -10.90 10.65
CA GLU A 59 -7.08 -12.06 9.78
C GLU A 59 -6.09 -13.13 10.25
N SER A 60 -6.57 -14.07 11.05
CA SER A 60 -5.80 -15.18 11.62
C SER A 60 -5.43 -16.28 10.61
N GLY A 61 -5.13 -15.91 9.36
CA GLY A 61 -4.86 -16.84 8.25
C GLY A 61 -3.61 -16.51 7.43
N LEU A 62 -3.07 -17.53 6.76
CA LEU A 62 -1.86 -17.58 5.91
C LEU A 62 -1.89 -16.65 4.65
N TYR A 63 -2.35 -15.41 4.75
CA TYR A 63 -2.37 -14.47 3.62
C TYR A 63 -1.05 -13.69 3.43
N THR A 64 -0.01 -14.03 4.20
CA THR A 64 1.37 -13.68 3.81
C THR A 64 1.76 -14.35 2.48
N ASP A 65 1.10 -15.45 2.09
CA ASP A 65 1.48 -16.27 0.94
C ASP A 65 0.66 -15.99 -0.35
N GLU A 66 -0.33 -15.08 -0.31
CA GLU A 66 -1.13 -14.75 -1.52
C GLU A 66 -0.79 -13.40 -2.16
N LEU A 67 -0.09 -12.49 -1.46
CA LEU A 67 0.37 -11.25 -2.08
C LEU A 67 1.44 -11.56 -3.13
N SER A 68 1.32 -10.95 -4.31
CA SER A 68 2.29 -11.13 -5.40
C SER A 68 3.75 -10.89 -4.94
N VAL A 69 4.74 -11.40 -5.69
CA VAL A 69 6.19 -11.23 -5.43
C VAL A 69 6.64 -9.78 -5.18
N ASN A 70 5.81 -8.79 -5.56
CA ASN A 70 6.07 -7.39 -5.32
C ASN A 70 5.76 -6.92 -3.88
N ALA A 71 5.23 -7.78 -3.00
CA ALA A 71 4.90 -7.43 -1.62
C ALA A 71 6.13 -7.01 -0.79
N VAL A 72 7.32 -7.48 -1.17
CA VAL A 72 8.59 -7.08 -0.56
C VAL A 72 9.46 -6.40 -1.62
N LYS A 73 9.91 -5.18 -1.32
CA LYS A 73 10.85 -4.41 -2.13
C LYS A 73 11.93 -3.83 -1.23
N THR A 74 13.18 -4.18 -1.50
CA THR A 74 14.35 -3.73 -0.75
C THR A 74 15.21 -2.78 -1.57
N GLY A 75 15.95 -1.90 -0.91
CA GLY A 75 16.91 -1.00 -1.54
C GLY A 75 16.29 0.07 -2.43
N ILE A 76 15.06 0.49 -2.14
CA ILE A 76 14.41 1.57 -2.89
C ILE A 76 15.15 2.87 -2.56
N ASN A 77 15.81 3.46 -3.56
CA ASN A 77 16.64 4.67 -3.45
C ASN A 77 16.07 5.87 -4.23
N GLY A 78 14.87 5.73 -4.78
CA GLY A 78 14.13 6.76 -5.52
C GLY A 78 12.64 6.45 -5.56
N THR A 79 11.88 7.24 -6.32
CA THR A 79 10.43 7.03 -6.45
C THR A 79 10.13 5.80 -7.31
N THR A 80 9.24 4.93 -6.83
CA THR A 80 8.79 3.74 -7.56
C THR A 80 7.32 3.43 -7.31
N SER A 81 6.73 2.57 -8.13
CA SER A 81 5.40 2.02 -7.90
C SER A 81 5.29 0.58 -8.38
N TYR A 82 4.43 -0.21 -7.74
CA TYR A 82 4.16 -1.59 -8.10
C TYR A 82 2.73 -1.98 -7.72
N VAL A 83 2.19 -2.97 -8.42
CA VAL A 83 0.85 -3.51 -8.16
C VAL A 83 0.98 -4.76 -7.30
N LEU A 84 0.07 -4.88 -6.34
CA LEU A 84 -0.17 -6.08 -5.57
C LEU A 84 -1.53 -6.66 -5.95
N ASP A 85 -1.53 -7.96 -6.22
CA ASP A 85 -2.71 -8.75 -6.45
C ASP A 85 -3.02 -9.63 -5.22
N ASN A 86 -4.25 -10.14 -5.17
CA ASN A 86 -4.80 -10.96 -4.08
C ASN A 86 -4.63 -10.29 -2.70
N VAL A 87 -4.82 -8.97 -2.62
CA VAL A 87 -4.87 -8.30 -1.33
C VAL A 87 -6.12 -8.73 -0.58
N SER A 88 -5.95 -8.98 0.71
CA SER A 88 -7.09 -9.20 1.60
C SER A 88 -7.79 -7.88 1.93
N ARG A 89 -8.79 -7.92 2.82
CA ARG A 89 -9.54 -6.72 3.20
C ARG A 89 -8.63 -5.68 3.85
N PHE A 90 -7.64 -6.08 4.65
CA PHE A 90 -6.80 -5.12 5.37
C PHE A 90 -5.33 -5.31 5.07
N VAL A 91 -4.63 -4.21 4.74
CA VAL A 91 -3.18 -4.24 4.52
C VAL A 91 -2.42 -3.37 5.51
N LYS A 92 -1.18 -3.75 5.79
CA LYS A 92 -0.20 -2.98 6.57
C LYS A 92 1.07 -2.79 5.75
N VAL A 93 1.60 -1.58 5.82
CA VAL A 93 2.92 -1.23 5.31
C VAL A 93 3.92 -1.36 6.46
N LYS A 94 5.01 -2.08 6.24
CA LYS A 94 6.16 -2.16 7.14
C LYS A 94 7.37 -1.63 6.41
N CYS A 95 8.12 -0.74 7.06
CA CYS A 95 9.33 -0.15 6.53
C CYS A 95 10.54 -0.56 7.36
N ALA A 96 11.65 -0.84 6.69
CA ALA A 96 12.95 -1.12 7.31
C ALA A 96 14.06 -0.38 6.56
N ASN A 97 15.26 -0.35 7.14
CA ASN A 97 16.45 0.29 6.55
C ASN A 97 16.20 1.73 6.06
N LEU A 98 15.35 2.45 6.80
CA LEU A 98 14.85 3.77 6.46
C LEU A 98 15.92 4.84 6.71
N SER A 99 16.32 5.53 5.64
CA SER A 99 17.02 6.81 5.70
C SER A 99 16.32 7.84 4.81
N GLY A 100 16.42 9.12 5.16
CA GLY A 100 15.70 10.19 4.46
C GLY A 100 14.23 10.31 4.90
N LYS A 101 13.38 10.84 4.01
CA LYS A 101 11.94 11.06 4.24
C LYS A 101 11.16 10.49 3.07
N TRP A 102 10.13 9.72 3.39
CA TRP A 102 9.36 8.98 2.40
C TRP A 102 7.87 9.19 2.59
N THR A 103 7.13 9.05 1.51
CA THR A 103 5.68 8.99 1.50
C THR A 103 5.26 7.75 0.72
N ILE A 104 4.36 6.96 1.29
CA ILE A 104 3.84 5.75 0.68
C ILE A 104 2.34 5.95 0.45
N TRP A 105 1.87 5.71 -0.77
CA TRP A 105 0.45 5.68 -1.09
C TRP A 105 0.01 4.27 -1.43
N VAL A 106 -1.08 3.84 -0.81
CA VAL A 106 -1.79 2.61 -1.17
C VAL A 106 -3.09 3.01 -1.84
N VAL A 107 -3.20 2.70 -3.12
CA VAL A 107 -4.38 3.02 -3.94
C VAL A 107 -5.03 1.70 -4.35
N PRO A 108 -6.11 1.25 -3.70
CA PRO A 108 -6.96 0.17 -4.21
C PRO A 108 -7.31 0.36 -5.68
N ILE A 109 -7.27 -0.72 -6.44
CA ILE A 109 -7.64 -0.73 -7.87
C ILE A 109 -8.53 -1.95 -8.14
N TRP A 110 -9.47 -1.80 -9.07
CA TRP A 110 -10.31 -2.89 -9.55
C TRP A 110 -9.50 -3.83 -10.43
#